data_AF-A0A9E3LBQ3-F1
#
_entry.id   AF-A0A9E3LBQ3-F1
#
_cell.length_a   1.000
_cell.length_b   1.000
_cell.length_c   1.000
_cell.angle_alpha   90.00
_cell.angle_beta   90.00
_cell.angle_gamma   90.00
#
_symmetry.space_group_name_H-M   'P 1'
#
loop_
_entity.id
_entity.type
_entity.pdbx_description
1 polymer ?
#
loop_
_entity_poly.entity_id
_entity_poly.type
_entity_poly.pdbx_seq_one_letter_code
_entity_poly.pdbx_strand_id
1 'polypeptide(L)' 'MRQPRRLGSAHPCFYHCFSRVTNAQRLFEGAGPGSPEAEHFVGLLHRLATFCGIPVLTYALLPNHFHLL' A
#
# COMPACT_ATOMS: atom_id res chain seq x y z
N MET A 1 14.89 9.74 14.79
CA MET A 1 15.20 8.35 15.21
C MET A 1 14.46 7.37 14.31
N ARG A 2 15.16 6.38 13.72
CA ARG A 2 14.48 5.27 13.03
C ARG A 2 13.91 4.32 14.07
N GLN A 3 12.63 3.97 13.94
CA GLN A 3 12.07 2.89 14.74
C GLN A 3 12.48 1.53 14.14
N PRO A 4 12.79 0.54 14.98
CA PRO A 4 13.06 -0.81 14.49
C PRO A 4 11.81 -1.38 13.80
N ARG A 5 11.99 -2.07 12.68
CA ARG A 5 10.90 -2.83 12.07
C ARG A 5 10.59 -4.01 12.97
N ARG A 6 9.35 -4.08 13.46
CA ARG A 6 8.90 -5.22 14.27
C ARG A 6 8.73 -6.41 13.35
N LEU A 7 9.63 -7.39 13.38
CA LEU A 7 9.38 -8.68 12.74
C LEU A 7 8.49 -9.53 13.64
N GLY A 8 7.52 -10.18 13.03
CA GLY A 8 6.61 -11.10 13.70
C GLY A 8 7.31 -12.35 14.23
N SER A 9 6.81 -12.89 15.34
CA SER A 9 7.23 -14.19 15.89
C SER A 9 6.07 -15.19 15.79
N ALA A 10 6.37 -16.42 15.36
CA ALA A 10 5.56 -17.67 15.40
C ALA A 10 4.06 -17.66 15.01
N HIS A 11 3.42 -16.51 14.82
CA HIS A 11 2.01 -16.29 14.61
C HIS A 11 1.77 -15.35 13.43
N PRO A 12 0.57 -15.37 12.83
CA PRO A 12 0.20 -14.40 11.82
C PRO A 12 0.35 -12.98 12.36
N CYS A 13 1.13 -12.16 11.65
CA CYS A 13 1.37 -10.78 12.02
C CYS A 13 0.75 -9.86 10.97
N PHE A 14 0.04 -8.84 11.46
CA PHE A 14 -0.67 -7.87 10.64
C PHE A 14 0.06 -6.53 10.73
N TYR A 15 0.25 -5.88 9.58
CA TYR A 15 1.04 -4.65 9.50
C TYR A 15 0.23 -3.56 8.82
N HIS A 16 -0.09 -2.50 9.57
CA HIS A 16 -0.55 -1.27 8.95
C HIS A 16 0.62 -0.55 8.30
N CYS A 17 0.76 -0.71 6.99
CA CYS A 17 1.78 -0.03 6.20
C CYS A 17 1.20 1.19 5.54
N PHE A 18 1.97 2.27 5.42
CA PHE A 18 1.58 3.40 4.60
C PHE A 18 2.80 4.01 3.92
N SER A 19 2.59 4.60 2.75
CA SER A 19 3.63 5.35 2.05
C SER A 19 3.04 6.59 1.41
N ARG A 20 3.80 7.67 1.45
CA ARG A 20 3.47 8.95 0.83
C ARG A 20 4.20 9.08 -0.49
N VAL A 21 3.53 9.64 -1.48
CA VAL A 21 4.13 10.04 -2.74
C VAL A 21 5.15 11.14 -2.47
N THR A 22 6.30 11.05 -3.14
CA THR A 22 7.37 12.05 -3.05
C THR A 22 6.85 13.45 -3.40
N ASN A 23 7.36 14.47 -2.71
CA ASN A 23 6.97 15.88 -2.90
C ASN A 23 5.46 16.14 -2.77
N ALA A 24 4.73 15.30 -2.04
CA ALA A 24 3.29 15.41 -1.82
C ALA A 24 2.45 15.48 -3.12
N GLN A 25 2.97 14.95 -4.23
CA GLN A 25 2.25 14.89 -5.49
C GLN A 25 0.95 14.09 -5.34
N ARG A 26 -0.10 14.55 -6.03
CA ARG A 26 -1.44 13.93 -5.97
C ARG A 26 -1.63 12.94 -7.13
N LEU A 27 -0.84 11.87 -7.16
CA LEU A 27 -0.87 10.88 -8.25
C LEU A 27 -2.16 10.04 -8.28
N PHE A 28 -2.89 9.97 -7.16
CA PHE A 28 -4.16 9.27 -7.04
C PHE A 28 -5.32 10.27 -6.90
N GLU A 29 -5.19 11.46 -7.50
CA GLU A 29 -6.28 12.43 -7.57
C GLU A 29 -7.51 11.77 -8.19
N GLY A 30 -8.66 11.85 -7.51
CA GLY A 30 -9.87 11.17 -7.98
C GLY A 30 -9.80 9.64 -7.91
N ALA A 31 -9.13 9.05 -6.92
CA ALA A 31 -8.99 7.60 -6.63
C ALA A 31 -10.30 6.79 -6.44
N GLY A 32 -11.43 7.28 -6.96
CA GLY A 32 -12.61 6.45 -7.18
C GLY A 32 -12.43 5.52 -8.39
N PRO A 33 -13.47 4.72 -8.70
CA PRO A 33 -13.51 3.88 -9.89
C PRO A 33 -13.20 4.68 -11.16
N GLY A 34 -12.30 4.18 -12.02
CA GLY A 34 -11.95 4.80 -13.29
C GLY A 34 -10.71 5.69 -13.31
N SER A 35 -9.96 5.83 -12.21
CA SER A 35 -8.63 6.46 -12.22
C SER A 35 -7.59 5.46 -12.77
N PRO A 36 -6.99 5.71 -13.95
CA PRO A 36 -6.02 4.78 -14.55
C PRO A 36 -4.78 4.57 -13.68
N GLU A 37 -4.32 5.61 -12.99
CA GLU A 37 -3.16 5.57 -12.09
C GLU A 37 -3.46 4.71 -10.86
N ALA A 38 -4.64 4.89 -10.25
CA ALA A 38 -5.07 4.10 -9.11
C ALA A 38 -5.24 2.62 -9.49
N GLU A 39 -5.90 2.33 -10.61
CA GLU A 39 -6.10 0.96 -11.11
C GLU A 39 -4.76 0.28 -11.44
N HIS A 40 -3.87 0.99 -12.12
CA HIS A 40 -2.54 0.47 -12.44
C HIS A 40 -1.73 0.18 -11.17
N PHE A 41 -1.77 1.09 -10.20
CA PHE A 41 -1.10 0.92 -8.91
C PHE A 41 -1.64 -0.28 -8.13
N VAL A 42 -2.97 -0.43 -8.02
CA VAL A 42 -3.60 -1.58 -7.35
C VAL A 42 -3.23 -2.90 -8.05
N GLY A 43 -3.19 -2.91 -9.38
CA GLY A 43 -2.73 -4.07 -10.13
C GLY A 43 -1.27 -4.44 -9.84
N LEU A 44 -0.37 -3.45 -9.75
CA LEU A 44 1.03 -3.68 -9.35
C LEU A 44 1.16 -4.15 -7.90
N LEU A 45 0.40 -3.54 -6.99
CA LEU A 45 0.36 -3.89 -5.58
C LEU A 45 -0.02 -5.37 -5.39
N HIS A 46 -1.08 -5.84 -6.04
CA HIS A 46 -1.50 -7.24 -5.93
C HIS A 46 -0.50 -8.21 -6.58
N ARG A 47 0.08 -7.86 -7.74
CA ARG A 47 1.14 -8.69 -8.35
C ARG A 47 2.36 -8.82 -7.45
N LEU A 48 2.76 -7.74 -6.81
CA LEU A 48 3.87 -7.74 -5.86
C LEU A 48 3.53 -8.56 -4.59
N ALA A 49 2.31 -8.40 -4.06
CA ALA A 49 1.82 -9.18 -2.93
C ALA A 49 1.88 -10.69 -3.22
N THR A 50 1.40 -11.11 -4.39
CA THR A 50 1.49 -12.50 -4.86
C THR A 50 2.94 -12.95 -5.00
N PHE A 51 3.79 -12.15 -5.63
CA PHE A 51 5.21 -12.48 -5.80
C PHE A 51 5.94 -12.66 -4.46
N CYS A 52 5.65 -11.82 -3.48
CA CYS A 52 6.25 -11.87 -2.15
C CYS A 52 5.62 -12.94 -1.23
N GLY A 53 4.48 -13.54 -1.62
CA GLY A 53 3.74 -14.48 -0.77
C GLY A 53 3.12 -13.82 0.47
N ILE A 54 2.82 -12.51 0.41
CA ILE A 54 2.23 -11.75 1.53
C ILE A 54 0.91 -11.16 1.05
N PRO A 55 -0.25 -11.56 1.59
CA PRO A 55 -1.54 -11.04 1.15
C PRO A 55 -1.71 -9.57 1.58
N VAL A 56 -2.33 -8.77 0.72
CA VAL A 56 -2.91 -7.47 1.08
C VAL A 56 -4.36 -7.74 1.47
N LEU A 57 -4.70 -7.56 2.74
CA LEU A 57 -6.02 -7.82 3.29
C LEU A 57 -7.00 -6.71 2.96
N THR A 58 -6.52 -5.47 3.02
CA THR A 58 -7.27 -4.29 2.57
C THR A 58 -6.31 -3.14 2.24
N TYR A 59 -6.79 -2.17 1.48
CA TYR A 59 -6.04 -0.97 1.15
C TYR A 59 -6.95 0.27 1.10
N ALA A 60 -6.35 1.44 1.30
CA ALA A 60 -6.99 2.72 1.06
C ALA A 60 -6.06 3.60 0.21
N LEU A 61 -6.60 4.19 -0.84
CA LEU A 61 -5.90 5.18 -1.67
C LEU A 61 -6.41 6.58 -1.36
N LEU A 62 -5.48 7.48 -1.10
CA LEU A 62 -5.71 8.91 -0.94
C LEU A 62 -4.89 9.64 -2.00
N PRO A 63 -5.19 10.91 -2.32
CA PRO A 63 -4.58 11.58 -3.47
C PRO A 63 -3.05 11.50 -3.52
N ASN A 64 -2.37 11.58 -2.37
CA ASN A 64 -0.91 11.60 -2.28
C ASN A 64 -0.31 10.47 -1.41
N HIS A 65 -1.08 9.47 -1.02
CA HIS A 65 -0.58 8.35 -0.20
C HIS A 65 -1.52 7.16 -0.20
N PHE A 66 -1.03 6.03 0.29
CA PHE A 66 -1.84 4.83 0.46
C PHE A 66 -1.57 4.16 1.79
N HIS A 67 -2.56 3.39 2.26
CA HIS A 67 -2.48 2.53 3.43
C HIS A 67 -2.76 1.08 3.00
N LEU A 68 -2.08 0.13 3.63
CA LEU A 68 -2.24 -1.31 3.47
C LEU A 68 -2.45 -1.96 4.83
N LEU A 69 -3.20 -3.04 4.85
CA LEU A 69 -3.25 -4.00 5.96
C LEU A 69 -2.94 -5.40 5.44
#